data_AF-A0A2H3BB73-F1
#
_entry.id   AF-A0A2H3BB73-F1
#
_cell.length_a   1.000
_cell.length_b   1.000
_cell.length_c   1.000
_cell.angle_alpha   90.00
_cell.angle_beta   90.00
_cell.angle_gamma   90.00
#
_symmetry.space_group_name_H-M   'P 1'
#
loop_
_entity.id
_entity.type
_entity.pdbx_description
1 polymer ?
#
loop_
_entity_poly.entity_id
_entity_poly.type
_entity_poly.pdbx_seq_one_letter_code
_entity_poly.pdbx_strand_id
1 'polypeptide(L)'
;MSDVDVMWKTEVVDEITGSPTTTLLAVRHWECNGSAAAFRPYLDIRIPAHRIALTRALTATHQLAVERGKWHGVSREWLLCRMCSNDVEDVPHVLFVCPFPPADLIRRSFLSSVWDQYPSWKARMRSPMHLLLLAGTDDLAASVVRIVHEMFTLWDSVPLLFIHQPTAEAVREYS
;
A
#
# COMPACT_ATOMS: atom_id res chain seq x y z
N MET A 1 8.27 15.90 31.47
CA MET A 1 7.64 14.68 30.94
C MET A 1 8.39 13.51 31.54
N SER A 2 7.68 12.54 32.11
CA SER A 2 8.33 11.35 32.67
C SER A 2 8.97 10.52 31.55
N ASP A 3 10.02 9.74 31.83
CA ASP A 3 10.63 8.83 30.85
C ASP A 3 9.60 7.88 30.21
N VAL A 4 8.58 7.52 30.99
CA VAL A 4 7.46 6.69 30.55
C VAL A 4 6.59 7.42 29.51
N ASP A 5 6.28 8.71 29.73
CA ASP A 5 5.52 9.51 28.75
C ASP A 5 6.28 9.67 27.42
N VAL A 6 7.61 9.80 27.48
CA VAL A 6 8.44 9.91 26.28
C VAL A 6 8.44 8.57 25.54
N MET A 7 8.64 7.46 26.24
CA MET A 7 8.61 6.11 25.65
C MET A 7 7.27 5.83 24.94
N TRP A 8 6.14 6.06 25.61
CA TRP A 8 4.80 5.80 25.06
C TRP A 8 4.51 6.69 23.85
N LYS A 9 4.95 7.95 23.91
CA LYS A 9 4.79 8.88 22.78
C LYS A 9 5.64 8.46 21.58
N THR A 10 6.80 7.88 21.81
CA THR A 10 7.69 7.40 20.74
C THR A 10 7.13 6.13 20.11
N GLU A 11 6.65 5.19 20.93
CA GLU A 11 5.98 3.96 20.48
C GLU A 11 4.72 4.27 19.64
N VAL A 12 3.87 5.19 20.12
CA VAL A 12 2.69 5.65 19.36
C VAL A 12 3.07 6.34 18.05
N VAL A 13 4.14 7.16 18.04
CA VAL A 13 4.61 7.83 16.82
C VAL A 13 5.19 6.83 15.82
N ASP A 14 5.95 5.84 16.28
CA ASP A 14 6.50 4.79 15.41
C ASP A 14 5.39 3.90 14.84
N GLU A 15 4.33 3.62 15.62
CA GLU A 15 3.16 2.90 15.13
C GLU A 15 2.36 3.72 14.09
N ILE A 16 2.22 5.03 14.30
CA ILE A 16 1.58 5.95 13.34
C ILE A 16 2.42 6.12 12.07
N THR A 17 3.73 6.32 12.19
CA THR A 17 4.63 6.63 11.07
C THR A 17 5.07 5.37 10.31
N GLY A 18 5.16 4.23 10.98
CA GLY A 18 5.34 2.91 10.39
C GLY A 18 4.08 2.39 9.69
N SER A 19 2.92 3.02 9.92
CA SER A 19 1.69 2.69 9.22
C SER A 19 1.69 3.24 7.78
N PRO A 20 1.71 2.38 6.75
CA PRO A 20 1.60 2.82 5.35
C PRO A 20 0.25 3.50 5.07
N THR A 21 -0.75 3.26 5.93
CA THR A 21 -2.07 3.90 5.89
C THR A 21 -1.97 5.39 6.21
N THR A 22 -1.04 5.81 7.08
CA THR A 22 -0.86 7.22 7.43
C THR A 22 -0.41 8.03 6.22
N THR A 23 0.46 7.51 5.37
CA THR A 23 0.89 8.22 4.14
C THR A 23 -0.27 8.37 3.14
N LEU A 24 -1.07 7.32 2.95
CA LEU A 24 -2.21 7.34 2.04
C LEU A 24 -3.38 8.20 2.58
N LEU A 25 -3.60 8.22 3.89
CA LEU A 25 -4.64 9.02 4.55
C LEU A 25 -4.20 10.48 4.79
N ALA A 26 -2.93 10.74 5.10
CA ALA A 26 -2.43 12.09 5.31
C ALA A 26 -2.61 12.93 4.06
N VAL A 27 -2.36 12.39 2.88
CA VAL A 27 -2.59 13.14 1.65
C VAL A 27 -4.07 13.41 1.39
N ARG A 28 -4.99 12.51 1.80
CA ARG A 28 -6.45 12.78 1.75
C ARG A 28 -6.83 14.03 2.53
N HIS A 29 -6.16 14.28 3.65
CA HIS A 29 -6.40 15.47 4.46
C HIS A 29 -5.95 16.75 3.74
N TRP A 30 -4.82 16.69 3.03
CA TRP A 30 -4.18 17.86 2.42
C TRP A 30 -4.79 18.26 1.07
N GLU A 31 -5.15 17.32 0.20
CA GLU A 31 -5.69 17.65 -1.14
C GLU A 31 -7.19 17.97 -1.15
N CYS A 32 -7.97 17.46 -0.18
CA CYS A 32 -9.42 17.61 -0.16
C CYS A 32 -9.94 18.69 0.82
N ASN A 33 -9.09 19.64 1.22
CA ASN A 33 -9.43 20.66 2.22
C ASN A 33 -10.03 20.07 3.53
N GLY A 34 -9.56 18.89 3.95
CA GLY A 34 -9.86 18.31 5.26
C GLY A 34 -11.31 17.86 5.52
N SER A 35 -12.26 18.01 4.59
CA SER A 35 -13.63 17.55 4.85
C SER A 35 -13.72 16.03 4.70
N ALA A 36 -13.97 15.34 5.82
CA ALA A 36 -14.31 13.93 5.86
C ALA A 36 -15.62 13.61 5.12
N ALA A 37 -16.49 14.62 4.91
CA ALA A 37 -17.79 14.49 4.27
C ALA A 37 -17.78 14.76 2.75
N ALA A 38 -16.63 15.16 2.17
CA ALA A 38 -16.54 15.39 0.73
C ALA A 38 -16.63 14.08 -0.05
N PHE A 39 -17.46 14.06 -1.09
CA PHE A 39 -17.57 12.91 -2.00
C PHE A 39 -16.22 12.64 -2.67
N ARG A 40 -15.88 11.36 -2.83
CA ARG A 40 -14.61 10.93 -3.42
C ARG A 40 -14.88 10.34 -4.80
N PRO A 41 -14.23 10.83 -5.86
CA PRO A 41 -14.43 10.34 -7.23
C PRO A 41 -14.34 8.82 -7.39
N TYR A 42 -13.40 8.19 -6.70
CA TYR A 42 -13.26 6.73 -6.76
C TYR A 42 -14.48 5.94 -6.24
N LEU A 43 -15.36 6.57 -5.46
CA LEU A 43 -16.61 5.96 -5.01
C LEU A 43 -17.67 5.90 -6.12
N ASP A 44 -17.58 6.76 -7.14
CA ASP A 44 -18.47 6.75 -8.32
C ASP A 44 -18.06 5.72 -9.39
N ILE A 45 -16.94 5.02 -9.18
CA ILE A 45 -16.48 3.99 -10.11
C ILE A 45 -17.52 2.87 -10.17
N ARG A 46 -18.07 2.66 -11.38
CA ARG A 46 -19.17 1.72 -11.64
C ARG A 46 -18.78 0.26 -11.44
N ILE A 47 -17.50 -0.09 -11.56
CA ILE A 47 -17.00 -1.46 -11.39
C ILE A 47 -16.77 -1.72 -9.89
N PRO A 48 -17.61 -2.53 -9.21
CA PRO A 48 -17.55 -2.68 -7.75
C PRO A 48 -16.22 -3.27 -7.27
N ALA A 49 -15.68 -4.25 -7.99
CA ALA A 49 -14.42 -4.90 -7.62
C ALA A 49 -13.24 -3.91 -7.58
N HIS A 50 -13.19 -3.00 -8.55
CA HIS A 50 -12.18 -1.94 -8.58
C HIS A 50 -12.34 -1.02 -7.37
N ARG A 51 -13.54 -0.48 -7.17
CA ARG A 51 -13.83 0.42 -6.04
C ARG A 51 -13.48 -0.21 -4.69
N ILE A 52 -13.80 -1.49 -4.51
CA ILE A 52 -13.46 -2.25 -3.30
C ILE A 52 -11.94 -2.39 -3.15
N ALA A 53 -11.21 -2.73 -4.21
CA ALA A 53 -9.76 -2.90 -4.15
C ALA A 53 -9.06 -1.62 -3.70
N LEU A 54 -9.40 -0.47 -4.30
CA LEU A 54 -8.83 0.81 -3.90
C LEU A 54 -9.27 1.23 -2.50
N THR A 55 -10.54 0.99 -2.13
CA THR A 55 -10.99 1.25 -0.75
C THR A 55 -10.14 0.46 0.23
N ARG A 56 -9.96 -0.85 -0.01
CA ARG A 56 -9.10 -1.71 0.83
C ARG A 56 -7.66 -1.20 0.91
N ALA A 57 -7.09 -0.78 -0.21
CA ALA A 57 -5.74 -0.21 -0.27
C ALA A 57 -5.62 1.04 0.62
N LEU A 58 -6.62 1.92 0.60
CA LEU A 58 -6.59 3.17 1.34
C LEU A 58 -7.01 3.03 2.82
N THR A 59 -7.80 2.01 3.17
CA THR A 59 -8.28 1.76 4.54
C THR A 59 -7.51 0.66 5.26
N ALA A 60 -6.41 0.16 4.69
CA ALA A 60 -5.60 -0.93 5.25
C ALA A 60 -6.40 -2.21 5.57
N THR A 61 -7.47 -2.48 4.82
CA THR A 61 -8.26 -3.72 4.95
C THR A 61 -7.91 -4.74 3.85
N HIS A 62 -6.68 -4.70 3.35
CA HIS A 62 -6.17 -5.58 2.30
C HIS A 62 -5.41 -6.78 2.89
N GLN A 63 -5.09 -7.76 2.03
CA GLN A 63 -4.46 -9.04 2.43
C GLN A 63 -2.92 -9.03 2.34
N LEU A 64 -2.29 -7.88 2.09
CA LEU A 64 -0.83 -7.77 2.05
C LEU A 64 -0.19 -8.04 3.42
N ALA A 65 1.06 -8.51 3.41
CA ALA A 65 1.78 -8.91 4.62
C ALA A 65 1.85 -7.79 5.66
N VAL A 66 2.04 -6.53 5.25
CA VAL A 66 2.12 -5.40 6.19
C VAL A 66 0.89 -5.24 7.09
N GLU A 67 -0.30 -5.61 6.61
CA GLU A 67 -1.53 -5.52 7.42
C GLU A 67 -1.85 -6.84 8.12
N ARG A 68 -1.60 -7.97 7.45
CA ARG A 68 -1.85 -9.29 8.03
C ARG A 68 -0.88 -9.62 9.16
N GLY A 69 0.37 -9.18 9.03
CA GLY A 69 1.44 -9.39 10.01
C GLY A 69 1.24 -8.67 11.34
N LYS A 70 0.57 -7.51 11.33
CA LYS A 70 0.21 -6.76 12.55
C LYS A 70 -0.62 -7.62 13.51
N TRP A 71 -1.57 -8.39 12.98
CA TRP A 71 -2.41 -9.30 13.78
C TRP A 71 -1.62 -10.45 14.42
N HIS A 72 -0.40 -10.70 13.94
CA HIS A 72 0.48 -11.75 14.43
C HIS A 72 1.69 -11.21 15.21
N GLY A 73 1.76 -9.90 15.44
CA GLY A 73 2.87 -9.26 16.17
C GLY A 73 4.22 -9.36 15.44
N VAL A 74 4.22 -9.51 14.12
CA VAL A 74 5.46 -9.59 13.32
C VAL A 74 5.93 -8.18 12.98
N SER A 75 7.19 -7.86 13.29
CA SER A 75 7.75 -6.54 12.97
C SER A 75 7.80 -6.30 11.47
N ARG A 76 7.62 -5.02 11.07
CA ARG A 76 7.43 -4.61 9.67
C ARG A 76 8.56 -5.08 8.74
N GLU A 77 9.80 -5.03 9.20
CA GLU A 77 10.99 -5.42 8.45
C GLU A 77 11.01 -6.92 8.06
N TRP A 78 10.24 -7.75 8.77
CA TRP A 78 10.12 -9.19 8.49
C TRP A 78 8.93 -9.52 7.58
N LEU A 79 8.08 -8.55 7.26
CA LEU A 79 6.90 -8.74 6.42
C LEU A 79 7.24 -8.68 4.94
N LEU A 80 8.18 -9.54 4.52
CA LEU A 80 8.71 -9.57 3.17
C LEU A 80 7.62 -9.91 2.14
N CYS A 81 7.75 -9.31 0.96
CA CYS A 81 6.89 -9.55 -0.19
C CYS A 81 6.92 -11.01 -0.63
N ARG A 82 5.74 -11.65 -0.67
CA ARG A 82 5.59 -13.06 -1.06
C ARG A 82 6.04 -13.36 -2.49
N MET A 83 6.15 -12.31 -3.33
CA MET A 83 6.55 -12.44 -4.73
C MET A 83 8.06 -12.33 -4.94
N CYS A 84 8.74 -11.45 -4.20
CA CYS A 84 10.15 -11.14 -4.44
C CYS A 84 11.08 -11.35 -3.25
N SER A 85 10.54 -11.48 -2.04
CA SER A 85 11.26 -11.68 -0.78
C SER A 85 12.35 -10.65 -0.44
N ASN A 86 12.39 -9.52 -1.13
CA ASN A 86 13.51 -8.55 -1.04
C ASN A 86 13.17 -7.27 -0.29
N ASP A 87 11.89 -7.00 -0.04
CA ASP A 87 11.39 -5.77 0.57
C ASP A 87 10.01 -6.03 1.19
N VAL A 88 9.53 -5.12 2.03
CA VAL A 88 8.26 -5.24 2.76
C VAL A 88 7.07 -5.30 1.79
N GLU A 89 6.13 -6.23 2.03
CA GLU A 89 4.87 -6.32 1.29
C GLU A 89 3.87 -5.26 1.73
N ASP A 90 4.07 -4.04 1.26
CA ASP A 90 3.13 -2.94 1.42
C ASP A 90 2.56 -2.44 0.07
N VAL A 91 1.54 -1.58 0.15
CA VAL A 91 0.86 -1.04 -1.04
C VAL A 91 1.84 -0.34 -2.01
N PRO A 92 2.73 0.57 -1.57
CA PRO A 92 3.77 1.13 -2.43
C PRO A 92 4.60 0.08 -3.15
N HIS A 93 5.08 -0.93 -2.41
CA HIS A 93 5.90 -2.00 -2.98
C HIS A 93 5.15 -2.77 -4.07
N VAL A 94 3.94 -3.24 -3.74
CA VAL A 94 3.09 -4.03 -4.64
C VAL A 94 2.74 -3.27 -5.91
N LEU A 95 2.39 -1.98 -5.80
CA LEU A 95 1.92 -1.22 -6.94
C LEU A 95 3.06 -0.70 -7.82
N PHE A 96 4.21 -0.36 -7.24
CA PHE A 96 5.19 0.46 -7.93
C PHE A 96 6.63 0.00 -7.87
N VAL A 97 7.00 -0.94 -7.00
CA VAL A 97 8.42 -1.31 -6.79
C VAL A 97 8.70 -2.75 -7.19
N CYS A 98 7.84 -3.69 -6.80
CA CYS A 98 8.09 -5.12 -6.89
C CYS A 98 8.67 -5.55 -8.26
N PRO A 99 9.81 -6.27 -8.29
CA PRO A 99 10.44 -6.70 -9.53
C PRO A 99 9.78 -7.95 -10.16
N PHE A 100 8.67 -8.44 -9.59
CA PHE A 100 7.99 -9.63 -10.10
C PHE A 100 7.50 -9.42 -11.54
N PRO A 101 7.90 -10.25 -12.52
CA PRO A 101 7.68 -9.93 -13.94
C PRO A 101 6.21 -9.69 -14.35
N PRO A 102 5.21 -10.45 -13.84
CA PRO A 102 3.81 -10.14 -14.11
C PRO A 102 3.36 -8.77 -13.57
N ALA A 103 3.82 -8.38 -12.38
CA ALA A 103 3.52 -7.06 -11.81
C ALA A 103 4.15 -5.95 -12.66
N ASP A 104 5.37 -6.17 -13.13
CA ASP A 104 6.08 -5.24 -13.99
C ASP A 104 5.38 -5.00 -15.34
N LEU A 105 4.76 -6.04 -15.92
CA LEU A 105 3.94 -5.90 -17.12
C LEU A 105 2.69 -5.05 -16.87
N ILE A 106 1.97 -5.31 -15.77
CA ILE A 106 0.80 -4.52 -15.37
C ILE A 106 1.19 -3.05 -15.17
N ARG A 107 2.29 -2.78 -14.43
CA ARG A 107 2.81 -1.42 -14.24
C ARG A 107 3.06 -0.77 -15.57
N ARG A 108 3.87 -1.36 -16.46
CA ARG A 108 4.20 -0.73 -17.75
C ARG A 108 2.99 -0.41 -18.62
N SER A 109 1.94 -1.24 -18.57
CA SER A 109 0.71 -1.02 -19.33
C SER A 109 -0.19 0.07 -18.74
N PHE A 110 -0.21 0.20 -17.41
CA PHE A 110 -0.87 1.30 -16.70
C PHE A 110 -0.08 2.61 -16.81
N LEU A 111 1.24 2.52 -16.63
CA LEU A 111 2.15 3.48 -17.25
C LEU A 111 1.96 3.44 -18.78
N SER A 112 2.60 4.16 -19.67
CA SER A 112 2.09 4.22 -21.07
C SER A 112 0.65 4.77 -21.19
N SER A 113 -0.43 4.04 -20.85
CA SER A 113 -1.82 4.54 -20.87
C SER A 113 -1.99 5.91 -20.21
N VAL A 114 -1.50 6.07 -18.98
CA VAL A 114 -1.57 7.38 -18.28
C VAL A 114 -0.67 8.44 -18.94
N TRP A 115 0.43 8.05 -19.59
CA TRP A 115 1.38 8.95 -20.23
C TRP A 115 0.84 9.43 -21.57
N ASP A 116 0.12 8.56 -22.27
CA ASP A 116 -0.55 8.85 -23.53
C ASP A 116 -1.73 9.79 -23.29
N GLN A 117 -2.47 9.56 -22.20
CA GLN A 117 -3.60 10.41 -21.81
C GLN A 117 -3.17 11.74 -21.18
N TYR A 118 -2.08 11.75 -20.40
CA TYR A 118 -1.56 12.94 -19.69
C TYR A 118 -0.06 13.14 -19.90
N PRO A 119 0.41 13.52 -21.12
CA PRO A 119 1.83 13.61 -21.43
C PRO A 119 2.62 14.58 -20.54
N SER A 120 1.99 15.67 -20.11
CA SER A 120 2.59 16.70 -19.24
C SER A 120 2.94 16.17 -17.85
N TRP A 121 2.35 15.05 -17.43
CA TRP A 121 2.58 14.47 -16.11
C TRP A 121 3.87 13.67 -16.04
N LYS A 122 4.34 13.13 -17.18
CA LYS A 122 5.62 12.42 -17.26
C LYS A 122 6.78 13.25 -16.70
N ALA A 123 6.76 14.57 -16.93
CA ALA A 123 7.77 15.50 -16.45
C ALA A 123 7.54 15.98 -15.00
N ARG A 124 6.31 15.85 -14.47
CA ARG A 124 5.93 16.35 -13.15
C ARG A 124 5.98 15.29 -12.05
N MET A 125 5.88 14.01 -12.42
CA MET A 125 5.82 12.91 -11.48
C MET A 125 7.19 12.67 -10.83
N ARG A 126 7.30 13.01 -9.53
CA ARG A 126 8.53 12.83 -8.73
C ARG A 126 8.57 11.53 -7.93
N SER A 127 7.41 10.91 -7.75
CA SER A 127 7.25 9.65 -7.03
C SER A 127 6.01 8.93 -7.56
N PRO A 128 6.07 7.60 -7.76
CA PRO A 128 4.90 6.78 -8.12
C PRO A 128 3.76 6.89 -7.10
N MET A 129 4.07 7.18 -5.83
CA MET A 129 3.06 7.37 -4.79
C MET A 129 2.06 8.47 -5.12
N HIS A 130 2.47 9.51 -5.86
CA HIS A 130 1.55 10.56 -6.30
C HIS A 130 0.41 10.02 -7.16
N LEU A 131 0.58 8.89 -7.86
CA LEU A 131 -0.50 8.30 -8.66
C LEU A 131 -1.64 7.75 -7.80
N LEU A 132 -1.35 7.23 -6.60
CA LEU A 132 -2.41 6.82 -5.67
C LEU A 132 -3.19 8.02 -5.11
N LEU A 133 -2.51 9.16 -4.95
CA LEU A 133 -3.10 10.40 -4.46
C LEU A 133 -4.10 10.97 -5.48
N LEU A 134 -3.71 10.89 -6.75
CA LEU A 134 -4.51 11.34 -7.89
C LEU A 134 -5.73 10.46 -8.16
N ALA A 135 -5.91 9.33 -7.45
CA ALA A 135 -7.20 8.62 -7.43
C ALA A 135 -8.33 9.45 -6.81
N GLY A 136 -7.98 10.52 -6.08
CA GLY A 136 -8.92 11.51 -5.57
C GLY A 136 -9.40 12.52 -6.62
N THR A 137 -8.88 12.49 -7.85
CA THR A 137 -9.33 13.34 -8.96
C THR A 137 -10.12 12.52 -9.98
N ASP A 138 -11.12 13.13 -10.62
CA ASP A 138 -12.01 12.44 -11.57
C ASP A 138 -11.25 11.85 -12.77
N ASP A 139 -10.23 12.56 -13.24
CA ASP A 139 -9.49 12.25 -14.46
C ASP A 139 -8.72 10.92 -14.41
N LEU A 140 -8.13 10.57 -13.25
CA LEU A 140 -7.32 9.36 -13.12
C LEU A 140 -7.95 8.25 -12.30
N ALA A 141 -9.07 8.52 -11.63
CA ALA A 141 -9.69 7.56 -10.73
C ALA A 141 -9.81 6.20 -11.42
N ALA A 142 -10.46 6.11 -12.59
CA ALA A 142 -10.66 4.85 -13.30
C ALA A 142 -9.36 4.07 -13.56
N SER A 143 -8.30 4.75 -14.02
CA SER A 143 -7.01 4.14 -14.33
C SER A 143 -6.31 3.64 -13.06
N VAL A 144 -6.31 4.42 -11.98
CA VAL A 144 -5.69 4.05 -10.70
C VAL A 144 -6.44 2.91 -10.04
N VAL A 145 -7.78 2.96 -10.04
CA VAL A 145 -8.58 1.91 -9.42
C VAL A 145 -8.39 0.57 -10.14
N ARG A 146 -8.20 0.61 -11.47
CA ARG A 146 -7.90 -0.59 -12.28
C ARG A 146 -6.54 -1.22 -11.90
N ILE A 147 -5.44 -0.46 -11.89
CA ILE A 147 -4.13 -1.05 -11.54
C ILE A 147 -4.13 -1.62 -10.12
N VAL A 148 -4.78 -0.94 -9.17
CA VAL A 148 -4.87 -1.45 -7.79
C VAL A 148 -5.59 -2.79 -7.76
N HIS A 149 -6.70 -2.92 -8.49
CA HIS A 149 -7.42 -4.19 -8.59
C HIS A 149 -6.60 -5.29 -9.25
N GLU A 150 -5.95 -5.02 -10.39
CA GLU A 150 -5.13 -6.00 -11.11
C GLU A 150 -3.96 -6.49 -10.25
N MET A 151 -3.28 -5.58 -9.55
CA MET A 151 -2.20 -5.90 -8.64
C MET A 151 -2.67 -6.71 -7.43
N PHE A 152 -3.78 -6.33 -6.80
CA PHE A 152 -4.30 -7.08 -5.67
C PHE A 152 -4.78 -8.47 -6.09
N THR A 153 -5.40 -8.59 -7.27
CA THR A 153 -5.78 -9.90 -7.83
C THR A 153 -4.55 -10.78 -8.06
N LEU A 154 -3.47 -10.19 -8.59
CA LEU A 154 -2.20 -10.90 -8.77
C LEU A 154 -1.62 -11.35 -7.41
N TRP A 155 -1.64 -10.51 -6.39
CA TRP A 155 -1.13 -10.86 -5.05
C TRP A 155 -2.00 -11.90 -4.34
N ASP A 156 -3.31 -11.81 -4.48
CA ASP A 156 -4.26 -12.77 -3.91
C ASP A 156 -4.14 -14.15 -4.60
N SER A 157 -3.55 -14.23 -5.79
CA SER A 157 -3.29 -15.51 -6.48
C SER A 157 -2.16 -16.34 -5.86
N VAL A 158 -1.35 -15.74 -4.98
CA VAL A 158 -0.26 -16.40 -4.27
C VAL A 158 -0.55 -16.34 -2.77
N PRO A 159 -0.62 -17.49 -2.06
CA PRO A 159 -0.97 -17.49 -0.64
C PRO A 159 0.07 -16.72 0.19
N LEU A 160 -0.40 -15.94 1.16
CA LEU A 160 0.47 -15.34 2.15
C LEU A 160 0.85 -16.40 3.19
N LEU A 161 2.14 -16.73 3.27
CA LEU A 161 2.65 -17.64 4.28
C LEU A 161 3.44 -16.85 5.31
N PHE A 162 2.97 -16.84 6.55
CA PHE A 162 3.79 -16.39 7.67
C PHE A 162 4.68 -17.56 8.09
N ILE A 163 5.97 -17.46 7.82
CA ILE A 163 6.94 -18.29 8.52
C ILE A 163 6.98 -17.73 9.94
N HIS A 164 6.37 -18.44 10.90
CA HIS A 164 6.52 -18.09 12.31
C HIS A 164 8.01 -17.99 12.64
N GLN A 165 8.41 -16.95 13.37
CA GLN A 165 9.75 -16.90 13.91
C GLN A 165 10.03 -18.23 14.64
N PRO A 166 11.21 -18.84 14.46
CA PRO A 166 11.64 -19.83 15.42
C PRO A 166 11.63 -19.12 16.78
N THR A 167 10.94 -19.70 17.76
CA THR A 167 11.04 -19.22 19.12
C THR A 167 12.52 -19.19 19.51
N ALA A 168 12.92 -18.30 20.43
CA ALA A 168 14.31 -18.24 20.90
C ALA A 168 14.83 -19.60 21.43
N GLU A 169 13.92 -20.51 21.78
CA GLU A 169 14.18 -21.92 22.12
C GLU A 169 14.67 -22.74 20.92
N ALA A 170 14.06 -22.59 19.74
CA ALA A 170 14.43 -23.35 18.54
C ALA A 170 15.81 -22.96 17.97
N VAL A 171 16.28 -21.72 18.22
CA VAL A 171 17.63 -21.28 17.83
C VAL A 171 18.71 -21.92 18.71
N ARG A 172 18.39 -22.24 19.97
CA ARG A 172 19.32 -22.92 20.89
C ARG A 172 19.48 -24.40 20.61
N GLU A 173 18.49 -25.05 20.00
CA GLU A 173 18.50 -26.49 19.73
C GLU A 173 19.37 -26.86 18.52
N TYR A 174 19.77 -25.87 17.71
CA TYR A 174 20.60 -26.02 16.51
C TYR A 174 21.96 -25.30 16.61
N SER A 175 22.37 -24.86 17.80
CA SER A 175 23.70 -24.26 18.10
C SER A 175 24.53 -25.20 18.96
#